data_AF-A0A251UXA7-F1
#
_entry.id   AF-A0A251UXA7-F1
#
_cell.length_a   1.000
_cell.length_b   1.000
_cell.length_c   1.000
_cell.angle_alpha   90.00
_cell.angle_beta   90.00
_cell.angle_gamma   90.00
#
_symmetry.space_group_name_H-M   'P 1'
#
loop_
_entity.id
_entity.type
_entity.pdbx_description
1 polymer ?
#
loop_
_entity_poly.entity_id
_entity_poly.type
_entity_poly.pdbx_seq_one_letter_code
_entity_poly.pdbx_strand_id
1 'polypeptide(L)'
;MDRDKKWHPVPFIQGALIVQLGDQLEVISNGRYKSVPHRAILNMQRKRFSIASLHSMHIEKKVGPAPELVDEQHPVAYREGSFAGFLDYISDKSISKGKYIDTLKIT
;
A
#
# COMPACT_ATOMS: atom_id res chain seq x y z
N MET A 1 -8.76 -6.67 -1.40
CA MET A 1 -9.31 -7.91 -0.81
C MET A 1 -9.98 -7.52 0.50
N ASP A 2 -11.21 -7.97 0.74
CA ASP A 2 -11.93 -7.66 1.99
C ASP A 2 -11.45 -8.55 3.16
N ARG A 3 -12.11 -8.41 4.32
CA ARG A 3 -11.81 -9.17 5.54
C ARG A 3 -12.09 -10.68 5.37
N ASP A 4 -12.99 -11.06 4.46
CA ASP A 4 -13.33 -12.45 4.13
C ASP A 4 -12.40 -13.04 3.06
N LYS A 5 -11.32 -12.33 2.71
CA LYS A 5 -10.38 -12.71 1.65
C LYS A 5 -11.01 -12.72 0.25
N LYS A 6 -12.11 -12.00 0.03
CA LYS A 6 -12.77 -11.90 -1.29
C LYS A 6 -12.18 -10.75 -2.10
N TRP A 7 -12.05 -11.00 -3.40
CA TRP A 7 -11.63 -10.00 -4.38
C TRP A 7 -12.86 -9.31 -4.97
N HIS A 8 -12.81 -7.99 -5.02
CA HIS A 8 -13.90 -7.16 -5.55
C HIS A 8 -13.45 -6.51 -6.85
N PRO A 9 -14.25 -6.58 -7.93
CA PRO A 9 -13.97 -5.85 -9.15
C PRO A 9 -14.15 -4.36 -8.90
N VAL A 10 -13.23 -3.54 -9.43
CA VAL A 10 -13.38 -2.08 -9.41
C VAL A 10 -14.04 -1.66 -10.73
N PRO A 11 -15.19 -0.98 -10.70
CA PRO A 11 -15.89 -0.58 -11.92
C PRO A 11 -15.08 0.48 -12.68
N PHE A 12 -15.15 0.41 -14.01
CA PHE A 12 -14.65 1.49 -14.86
C PHE A 12 -15.69 2.62 -14.89
N ILE A 13 -15.26 3.82 -14.57
CA ILE A 13 -16.07 5.04 -14.67
C ILE A 13 -15.35 5.97 -15.65
N GLN A 14 -16.02 6.33 -16.74
CA GLN A 14 -15.43 7.19 -17.77
C GLN A 14 -15.05 8.56 -17.18
N GLY A 15 -13.82 8.99 -17.42
CA GLY A 15 -13.29 10.26 -16.90
C GLY A 15 -12.85 10.23 -15.44
N ALA A 16 -13.02 9.12 -14.73
CA ALA A 16 -12.57 8.99 -13.34
C ALA A 16 -11.16 8.42 -13.23
N LEU A 17 -10.46 8.80 -12.17
CA LEU A 17 -9.21 8.18 -11.73
C LEU A 17 -9.47 7.25 -10.55
N ILE A 18 -8.73 6.15 -10.52
CA ILE A 18 -8.67 5.28 -9.35
C ILE A 18 -7.47 5.73 -8.52
N VAL A 19 -7.71 6.13 -7.28
CA VAL A 19 -6.67 6.51 -6.32
C VAL A 19 -6.47 5.36 -5.33
N GLN A 20 -5.22 4.94 -5.15
CA GLN A 20 -4.86 3.85 -4.26
C GLN A 20 -3.85 4.34 -3.23
N LEU A 21 -4.00 3.89 -2.00
CA LEU A 21 -3.12 4.27 -0.90
C LEU A 21 -1.98 3.23 -0.79
N GLY A 22 -0.74 3.73 -0.74
CA GLY A 22 0.45 2.91 -0.57
C GLY A 22 0.89 2.76 0.89
N ASP A 23 1.83 1.86 1.13
CA ASP A 23 2.34 1.50 2.46
C ASP A 23 2.88 2.71 3.24
N GLN A 24 3.55 3.66 2.57
CA GLN A 24 4.05 4.88 3.22
C GLN A 24 2.93 5.71 3.87
N LEU A 25 1.76 5.82 3.23
CA LEU A 25 0.64 6.55 3.79
C LEU A 25 -0.02 5.77 4.95
N GLU A 26 -0.06 4.44 4.86
CA GLU A 26 -0.49 3.63 6.00
C GLU A 26 0.40 3.86 7.23
N VAL A 27 1.73 3.88 7.04
CA VAL A 27 2.70 4.18 8.11
C VAL A 27 2.49 5.58 8.68
N ILE A 28 2.46 6.63 7.83
CA ILE A 28 2.26 8.02 8.28
C ILE A 28 0.95 8.17 9.06
N SER A 29 -0.12 7.53 8.60
CA SER A 29 -1.44 7.60 9.23
C SER A 29 -1.58 6.78 10.51
N ASN A 30 -0.50 6.16 10.99
CA ASN A 30 -0.48 5.20 12.10
C ASN A 30 -1.52 4.08 11.91
N GLY A 31 -1.73 3.64 10.66
CA GLY A 31 -2.67 2.58 10.33
C GLY A 31 -4.15 2.98 10.22
N ARG A 32 -4.49 4.28 10.35
CA ARG A 32 -5.87 4.77 10.14
C ARG A 32 -6.32 4.59 8.70
N TYR A 33 -5.43 4.81 7.75
CA TYR A 33 -5.63 4.45 6.35
C TYR A 33 -4.88 3.16 6.01
N LYS A 34 -5.53 2.29 5.24
CA LYS A 34 -4.99 0.97 4.89
C LYS A 34 -4.55 0.90 3.44
N SER A 35 -3.31 0.48 3.23
CA SER A 35 -2.85 -0.03 1.95
C SER A 35 -3.51 -1.39 1.72
N VAL A 36 -4.02 -1.61 0.51
CA VAL A 36 -4.77 -2.82 0.19
C VAL A 36 -4.19 -3.53 -1.03
N PRO A 37 -4.15 -4.87 -0.99
CA PRO A 37 -3.71 -5.64 -2.15
C PRO A 37 -4.71 -5.44 -3.29
N HIS A 38 -4.16 -5.17 -4.47
CA HIS A 38 -4.88 -5.02 -5.73
C HIS A 38 -4.16 -5.86 -6.81
N ARG A 39 -4.89 -6.29 -7.84
CA ARG A 39 -4.34 -7.05 -8.95
C ARG A 39 -5.06 -6.71 -10.24
N ALA A 40 -4.32 -6.72 -11.35
CA ALA A 40 -4.92 -6.80 -12.67
C ALA A 40 -5.10 -8.27 -13.05
N ILE A 41 -6.22 -8.59 -13.70
CA ILE A 41 -6.48 -9.94 -14.24
C ILE A 41 -6.49 -9.87 -15.76
N LEU A 42 -6.07 -10.96 -16.39
CA LEU A 42 -6.11 -11.09 -17.85
C LEU A 42 -7.55 -11.21 -18.33
N ASN A 43 -7.82 -10.65 -19.51
CA ASN A 43 -9.09 -10.79 -20.20
C ASN A 43 -8.80 -11.29 -21.63
N MET A 44 -9.40 -12.43 -22.00
CA MET A 44 -9.17 -13.06 -23.31
C MET A 44 -9.93 -12.39 -24.46
N GLN A 45 -10.94 -11.56 -24.15
CA GLN A 45 -11.85 -10.98 -25.12
C GLN A 45 -11.46 -9.56 -25.53
N ARG A 46 -10.88 -8.79 -24.61
CA ARG A 46 -10.55 -7.38 -24.84
C ARG A 46 -9.20 -7.01 -24.24
N LYS A 47 -8.40 -6.29 -25.03
CA LYS A 47 -7.16 -5.65 -24.55
C LYS A 47 -7.53 -4.48 -23.65
N ARG A 48 -6.77 -4.30 -22.56
CA ARG A 48 -6.88 -3.17 -21.63
C ARG A 48 -5.52 -2.53 -21.47
N PHE A 49 -5.47 -1.21 -21.56
CA PHE A 49 -4.31 -0.40 -21.24
C PHE A 49 -4.61 0.44 -20.00
N SER A 50 -3.61 0.65 -19.16
CA SER A 50 -3.69 1.54 -18.01
C SER A 50 -2.32 2.15 -17.73
N ILE A 51 -2.31 3.38 -17.25
CA ILE A 51 -1.12 4.09 -16.80
C ILE A 51 -1.30 4.34 -15.30
N ALA A 52 -0.28 4.04 -14.51
CA ALA A 52 -0.24 4.33 -13.08
C ALA A 52 0.79 5.43 -12.84
N SER A 53 0.39 6.47 -12.09
CA SER A 53 1.31 7.47 -11.56
C SER A 53 1.50 7.21 -10.07
N LEU A 54 2.74 6.92 -9.65
CA LEU A 54 3.07 6.68 -8.26
C LEU A 54 3.62 7.97 -7.64
N HIS A 55 2.88 8.52 -6.69
CA HIS A 55 3.31 9.69 -5.92
C HIS A 55 3.85 9.20 -4.58
N SER A 56 5.15 9.40 -4.37
CA SER A 56 5.89 8.98 -3.19
C SER A 56 6.75 10.15 -2.70
N MET A 57 7.19 10.08 -1.45
CA MET A 57 8.32 10.88 -0.98
C MET A 57 9.61 10.42 -1.66
N HIS A 58 10.69 11.18 -1.45
CA HIS A 58 12.03 10.80 -1.89
C HIS A 58 12.32 9.34 -1.52
N ILE A 59 12.90 8.59 -2.45
CA ILE A 59 12.99 7.12 -2.38
C ILE A 59 13.65 6.62 -1.09
N GLU A 60 14.70 7.31 -0.65
CA GLU A 60 15.44 7.01 0.59
C GLU A 60 14.82 7.59 1.86
N LYS A 61 13.81 8.48 1.75
CA LYS A 61 13.22 9.12 2.93
C LYS A 61 12.49 8.07 3.74
N LYS A 62 13.00 7.83 4.95
CA LYS A 62 12.30 7.08 5.99
C LYS A 62 11.16 7.91 6.56
N VAL A 63 10.01 7.27 6.71
CA VAL A 63 8.82 7.84 7.34
C VAL A 63 8.27 6.89 8.38
N GLY A 64 7.89 7.46 9.52
CA GLY A 64 7.15 6.80 10.59
C GLY A 64 5.76 7.44 10.76
N PRO A 65 5.00 6.99 11.77
CA PRO A 65 3.74 7.62 12.16
C PRO A 65 3.89 9.12 12.41
N ALA A 66 2.94 9.92 11.89
CA ALA A 66 2.89 11.35 12.19
C ALA A 66 2.64 11.55 13.70
N PRO A 67 3.44 12.37 14.40
CA PRO A 67 3.29 12.59 15.84
C PRO A 67 1.88 13.03 16.25
N GLU A 68 1.20 13.79 15.39
CA GLU A 68 -0.16 14.30 15.62
C GLU A 68 -1.24 13.21 15.56
N LEU A 69 -0.89 12.01 15.07
CA LEU A 69 -1.78 10.86 14.96
C LEU A 69 -1.45 9.75 15.98
N VAL A 70 -0.54 10.04 16.92
CA VAL A 70 -0.14 9.16 18.02
C VAL A 70 -0.65 9.73 19.33
N ASP A 71 -1.43 8.92 20.05
CA ASP A 71 -2.03 9.27 21.33
C ASP A 71 -2.18 8.02 22.22
N GLU A 72 -2.73 8.17 23.42
CA GLU A 72 -2.94 7.04 24.35
C GLU A 72 -3.88 5.97 23.78
N GLN A 73 -4.83 6.36 22.92
CA GLN A 73 -5.76 5.43 22.27
C GLN A 73 -5.18 4.80 20.98
N HIS A 74 -4.18 5.47 20.37
CA HIS A 74 -3.51 5.07 19.14
C HIS A 74 -1.99 5.14 19.31
N PRO A 75 -1.39 4.21 20.08
CA PRO A 75 0.06 4.16 20.24
C PRO A 75 0.74 3.89 18.89
N VAL A 76 2.05 4.13 18.84
CA VAL A 76 2.88 3.90 17.64
C VAL A 76 2.74 2.44 17.18
N ALA A 77 2.16 2.23 16.01
CA ALA A 77 1.89 0.89 15.47
C ALA A 77 2.92 0.44 14.40
N TYR A 78 3.76 1.35 13.92
CA TYR A 78 4.72 1.08 12.84
C TYR A 78 6.11 1.63 13.15
N ARG A 79 7.13 0.87 12.74
CA ARG A 79 8.51 1.34 12.56
C ARG A 79 8.60 2.19 11.29
N GLU A 80 9.71 2.92 11.18
CA GLU A 80 9.97 3.68 9.96
C GLU A 80 10.19 2.76 8.74
N GLY A 81 9.66 3.18 7.58
CA GLY A 81 9.87 2.53 6.29
C GLY A 81 10.19 3.56 5.20
N SER A 82 10.75 3.10 4.08
CA SER A 82 11.05 3.94 2.91
C SER A 82 10.56 3.27 1.63
N PHE A 83 10.45 4.04 0.54
CA PHE A 83 10.09 3.49 -0.75
C PHE A 83 11.22 2.59 -1.30
N ALA A 84 12.49 2.95 -1.05
CA ALA A 84 13.63 2.07 -1.31
C ALA A 84 13.49 0.71 -0.62
N GLY A 85 13.21 0.71 0.69
CA GLY A 85 13.04 -0.54 1.45
C GLY A 85 11.88 -1.41 0.95
N PHE A 86 10.81 -0.79 0.44
CA PHE A 86 9.73 -1.51 -0.25
C PHE A 86 10.23 -2.17 -1.54
N LEU A 87 10.97 -1.43 -2.39
CA LEU A 87 11.53 -1.94 -3.65
C LEU A 87 12.55 -3.06 -3.42
N ASP A 88 13.41 -2.91 -2.42
CA ASP A 88 14.36 -3.94 -1.98
C ASP A 88 13.60 -5.19 -1.51
N TYR A 89 12.55 -5.02 -0.69
CA TYR A 89 11.74 -6.13 -0.21
C TYR A 89 11.10 -6.93 -1.35
N ILE A 90 10.52 -6.27 -2.36
CA ILE A 90 9.86 -6.96 -3.47
C ILE A 90 10.83 -7.52 -4.53
N SER A 91 12.08 -7.04 -4.55
CA SER A 91 13.12 -7.55 -5.46
C SER A 91 13.82 -8.77 -4.90
N ASP A 92 14.12 -8.79 -3.60
CA ASP A 92 14.72 -9.93 -2.89
C ASP A 92 13.70 -11.05 -2.61
N LYS A 93 12.43 -10.68 -2.34
CA LYS A 93 11.38 -11.65 -2.03
C LYS A 93 10.39 -11.78 -3.18
N SER A 94 10.19 -13.01 -3.63
CA SER A 94 8.95 -13.36 -4.33
C SER A 94 7.76 -12.83 -3.52
N ILE A 95 6.87 -12.08 -4.18
CA ILE A 95 5.64 -11.46 -3.65
C ILE A 95 4.75 -12.48 -2.89
N SER A 96 5.05 -13.78 -3.00
CA SER A 96 4.44 -14.89 -2.29
C SER A 96 4.68 -14.94 -0.77
N LYS A 97 5.74 -14.29 -0.24
CA LYS A 97 6.14 -14.45 1.18
C LYS A 97 5.45 -13.50 2.18
N GLY A 98 4.58 -12.61 1.74
CA GLY A 98 3.86 -11.65 2.60
C GLY A 98 4.09 -10.19 2.21
N LYS A 99 3.43 -9.26 2.91
CA LYS A 99 3.45 -7.83 2.56
C LYS A 99 4.59 -7.10 3.27
N TYR A 100 5.21 -6.14 2.59
CA TYR A 100 6.24 -5.28 3.17
C TYR A 100 5.74 -4.55 4.43
N ILE A 101 4.54 -3.94 4.37
CA ILE A 101 3.92 -3.25 5.52
C ILE A 101 3.84 -4.11 6.80
N ASP A 102 3.69 -5.44 6.68
CA ASP A 102 3.61 -6.33 7.83
C ASP A 102 4.96 -6.45 8.56
N THR A 103 6.08 -6.22 7.86
CA THR A 103 7.43 -6.19 8.47
C THR A 103 7.71 -4.92 9.28
N LEU A 104 6.92 -3.87 9.05
CA LEU A 104 7.05 -2.59 9.73
C LEU A 104 6.21 -2.50 11.00
N LYS A 105 5.21 -3.38 11.16
CA LYS A 105 4.35 -3.36 12.35
C LYS A 105 5.15 -3.64 13.62
N ILE A 106 4.89 -2.86 14.65
CA ILE A 106 5.38 -3.11 16.00
C ILE A 106 4.36 -4.06 16.64
N THR A 107 4.80 -5.28 16.93
CA THR A 107 4.00 -6.33 17.60
C THR A 107 3.41 -5.85 18.91
#